data_AF-A0A919UHV4-F1
#
_entry.id   AF-A0A919UHV4-F1
#
_cell.length_a   1.000
_cell.length_b   1.000
_cell.length_c   1.000
_cell.angle_alpha   90.00
_cell.angle_beta   90.00
_cell.angle_gamma   90.00
#
_symmetry.space_group_name_H-M   'P 1'
#
loop_
_entity.id
_entity.type
_entity.pdbx_description
1 polymer ?
#
loop_
_entity_poly.entity_id
_entity_poly.type
_entity_poly.pdbx_seq_one_letter_code
_entity_poly.pdbx_strand_id
1 'polypeptide(L)'
;MTEPAPELGRHTDMRRIWLIALLLTAVACGGGNSVTTGQPADPEQPVSTPVGTPAGSGTPSAGPSMTVPVGNTLNPRKIPWTTARPAGGDLEITWVSGVEPCNSLDRVDVAYAAAEVTVTLWEGTTDEDAICIEIAIEKKTIVKLTEPVGDRKIVDGAK
;
A
#
# COMPACT_ATOMS: atom_id res chain seq x y z
N MET A 1 -43.64 -51.52 -0.83
CA MET A 1 -42.37 -51.95 -0.19
C MET A 1 -41.54 -50.69 -0.03
N THR A 2 -41.64 -49.99 1.11
CA THR A 2 -40.81 -50.17 2.34
C THR A 2 -39.39 -49.68 2.02
N GLU A 3 -38.78 -48.62 2.56
CA GLU A 3 -38.87 -47.89 3.85
C GLU A 3 -37.99 -46.61 3.72
N PRO A 4 -38.24 -45.50 4.45
CA PRO A 4 -37.34 -44.35 4.53
C PRO A 4 -36.52 -44.31 5.85
N ALA A 5 -35.54 -43.38 5.92
CA ALA A 5 -34.79 -42.85 7.10
C ALA A 5 -33.30 -43.32 7.20
N PRO A 6 -32.38 -42.55 7.86
CA PRO A 6 -32.64 -41.54 8.90
C PRO A 6 -31.95 -40.17 8.79
N GLU A 7 -32.60 -39.20 9.44
CA GLU A 7 -32.01 -37.94 9.91
C GLU A 7 -31.00 -38.19 11.05
N LEU A 8 -29.93 -37.39 11.10
CA LEU A 8 -29.23 -37.08 12.34
C LEU A 8 -29.19 -35.56 12.53
N GLY A 9 -29.91 -35.13 13.57
CA GLY A 9 -30.07 -33.75 13.97
C GLY A 9 -28.76 -33.08 14.40
N ARG A 10 -28.65 -31.79 14.07
CA ARG A 10 -27.61 -30.90 14.59
C ARG A 10 -28.16 -30.16 15.80
N HIS A 11 -28.01 -30.76 16.98
CA HIS A 11 -28.09 -30.05 18.26
C HIS A 11 -26.69 -29.58 18.63
N THR A 12 -26.45 -28.28 18.62
CA THR A 12 -25.36 -27.70 19.43
C THR A 12 -25.71 -26.27 19.81
N ASP A 13 -26.49 -26.17 20.89
CA ASP A 13 -26.41 -25.04 21.81
C ASP A 13 -25.03 -25.10 22.48
N MET A 14 -24.25 -24.01 22.41
CA MET A 14 -23.06 -23.86 23.25
C MET A 14 -22.80 -22.37 23.54
N ARG A 15 -23.43 -21.93 24.64
CA ARG A 15 -22.72 -21.29 25.76
C ARG A 15 -22.23 -19.86 25.54
N ARG A 16 -23.12 -18.93 25.91
CA ARG A 16 -22.80 -17.58 26.39
C ARG A 16 -21.69 -17.65 27.46
N ILE A 17 -20.51 -17.07 27.18
CA ILE A 17 -19.43 -16.94 28.17
C ILE A 17 -19.02 -15.46 28.26
N TRP A 18 -19.60 -14.84 29.28
CA TRP A 18 -19.00 -13.93 30.27
C TRP A 18 -18.07 -12.79 29.84
N LEU A 19 -18.60 -11.59 30.11
CA LEU A 19 -17.94 -10.31 30.36
C LEU A 19 -16.71 -10.43 31.26
N ILE A 20 -15.60 -9.79 30.88
CA ILE A 20 -14.50 -9.43 31.79
C ILE A 20 -14.25 -7.93 31.64
N ALA A 21 -14.33 -7.23 32.77
CA ALA A 21 -14.15 -5.81 32.94
C ALA A 21 -12.83 -5.49 33.66
N LEU A 22 -12.31 -4.29 33.36
CA LEU A 22 -11.45 -3.40 34.16
C LEU A 22 -10.03 -3.86 34.58
N LEU A 23 -9.02 -3.01 34.32
CA LEU A 23 -8.39 -2.14 35.35
C LEU A 23 -7.31 -1.20 34.76
N LEU A 24 -7.43 0.10 35.09
CA LEU A 24 -6.46 1.17 34.83
C LEU A 24 -5.29 1.13 35.84
N THR A 25 -4.09 1.54 35.44
CA THR A 25 -3.16 2.30 36.31
C THR A 25 -2.35 3.31 35.49
N ALA A 26 -2.47 4.58 35.86
CA ALA A 26 -1.61 5.68 35.40
C ALA A 26 -0.57 5.95 36.49
N VAL A 27 0.71 5.96 36.14
CA VAL A 27 1.80 6.38 37.03
C VAL A 27 2.37 7.68 36.48
N ALA A 28 2.16 8.75 37.25
CA ALA A 28 2.77 10.06 37.05
C ALA A 28 3.78 10.29 38.17
N CYS A 29 5.02 10.59 37.79
CA CYS A 29 6.07 11.25 38.57
C CYS A 29 6.90 12.02 37.53
N GLY A 30 7.33 13.26 37.71
CA GLY A 30 7.59 14.08 38.89
C GLY A 30 8.86 14.85 38.57
N GLY A 31 8.78 16.17 38.43
CA GLY A 31 9.90 17.02 38.01
C GLY A 31 10.97 17.23 39.07
N GLY A 32 12.21 17.49 38.64
CA GLY A 32 13.34 17.83 39.51
C GLY A 32 14.50 18.49 38.75
N ASN A 33 14.55 19.82 38.82
CA ASN A 33 15.68 20.75 38.99
C ASN A 33 17.01 20.51 38.22
N SER A 34 17.32 21.42 37.30
CA SER A 34 18.65 21.55 36.67
C SER A 34 19.58 22.41 37.53
N VAL A 35 20.68 21.84 38.01
CA VAL A 35 21.84 22.58 38.53
C VAL A 35 23.00 22.42 37.54
N THR A 36 23.48 23.56 37.03
CA THR A 36 24.69 23.68 36.20
C THR A 36 25.93 23.71 37.09
N THR A 37 26.88 22.82 36.81
CA THR A 37 28.32 22.99 37.10
C THR A 37 29.10 22.25 36.03
N GLY A 38 29.97 22.95 35.31
CA GLY A 38 30.73 22.44 34.16
C GLY A 38 31.72 21.34 34.54
N GLN A 39 31.71 20.25 33.76
CA GLN A 39 32.60 19.09 33.88
C GLN A 39 33.59 19.07 32.68
N PRO A 40 34.88 18.74 32.88
CA PRO A 40 35.85 18.52 31.80
C PRO A 40 35.39 17.44 30.82
N ALA A 41 35.76 17.57 29.54
CA ALA A 41 35.29 16.69 28.46
C ALA A 41 35.73 15.23 28.64
N ASP A 42 34.73 14.36 28.70
CA ASP A 42 34.82 12.90 28.75
C ASP A 42 35.03 12.31 27.32
N PRO A 43 35.98 11.39 27.09
CA PRO A 43 36.15 10.71 25.81
C PRO A 43 34.96 9.83 25.37
N GLU A 44 33.91 9.67 26.19
CA GLU A 44 32.65 9.00 25.83
C GLU A 44 31.60 9.90 25.17
N GLN A 45 31.94 11.11 24.71
CA GLN A 45 30.99 11.99 24.03
C GLN A 45 30.43 11.34 22.74
N PRO A 46 29.10 11.12 22.64
CA PRO A 46 28.51 10.61 21.42
C PRO A 46 28.66 11.65 20.30
N VAL A 47 29.17 11.21 19.16
CA VAL A 47 29.22 12.01 17.93
C VAL A 47 27.79 12.41 17.57
N SER A 48 27.48 13.69 17.69
CA SER A 48 26.25 14.25 17.13
C SER A 48 26.38 14.33 15.61
N THR A 49 26.08 13.21 14.95
CA THR A 49 25.67 13.26 13.55
C THR A 49 24.28 13.90 13.50
N PRO A 50 24.00 14.83 12.57
CA PRO A 50 22.63 15.26 12.36
C PRO A 50 21.86 14.05 11.83
N VAL A 51 21.08 13.42 12.72
CA VAL A 51 20.06 12.45 12.32
C VAL A 51 19.16 13.18 11.33
N GLY A 52 19.18 12.74 10.08
CA GLY A 52 18.27 13.23 9.05
C GLY A 52 16.85 13.23 9.62
N THR A 53 16.14 14.32 9.42
CA THR A 53 14.77 14.52 9.89
C THR A 53 13.97 13.23 9.62
N PRO A 54 13.35 12.60 10.64
CA PRO A 54 12.45 11.49 10.40
C PRO A 54 11.40 11.97 9.40
N ALA A 55 11.25 11.24 8.28
CA ALA A 55 10.13 11.44 7.39
C ALA A 55 8.86 11.42 8.26
N GLY A 56 8.12 12.53 8.26
CA GLY A 56 7.03 12.75 9.20
C GLY A 56 6.09 11.55 9.22
N SER A 57 5.77 11.07 10.41
CA SER A 57 4.76 10.03 10.64
C SER A 57 3.39 10.58 10.26
N GLY A 58 3.10 10.60 8.96
CA GLY A 58 1.77 10.88 8.45
C GLY A 58 0.80 9.83 8.98
N THR A 59 -0.43 10.24 9.28
CA THR A 59 -1.53 9.32 9.51
C THR A 59 -1.60 8.33 8.33
N PRO A 60 -1.75 7.01 8.55
CA PRO A 60 -1.91 6.07 7.46
C PRO A 60 -3.03 6.55 6.55
N SER A 61 -2.71 6.85 5.29
CA SER A 61 -3.73 7.21 4.31
C SER A 61 -4.56 5.96 4.06
N ALA A 62 -5.87 6.05 4.30
CA ALA A 62 -6.79 4.99 3.92
C ALA A 62 -6.88 4.92 2.38
N GLY A 63 -6.75 3.73 1.81
CA GLY A 63 -6.90 3.46 0.37
C GLY A 63 -5.60 3.16 -0.37
N PRO A 64 -5.67 3.00 -1.72
CA PRO A 64 -4.52 2.64 -2.53
C PRO A 64 -3.39 3.68 -2.43
N SER A 65 -2.15 3.20 -2.42
CA SER A 65 -0.96 4.05 -2.41
C SER A 65 -0.79 4.78 -3.75
N MET A 66 -0.70 6.11 -3.72
CA MET A 66 -0.42 6.88 -4.93
C MET A 66 1.00 6.59 -5.43
N THR A 67 1.12 6.22 -6.69
CA THR A 67 2.37 5.85 -7.35
C THR A 67 2.54 6.70 -8.61
N VAL A 68 3.74 7.25 -8.78
CA VAL A 68 4.14 8.00 -9.98
C VAL A 68 5.15 7.15 -10.75
N PRO A 69 5.05 7.07 -12.10
CA PRO A 69 6.05 6.37 -12.88
C PRO A 69 7.46 6.91 -12.64
N VAL A 70 8.40 6.02 -12.31
CA VAL A 70 9.81 6.37 -12.09
C VAL A 70 10.63 6.32 -13.37
N GLY A 71 10.17 5.55 -14.37
CA GLY A 71 10.90 5.27 -15.60
C GLY A 71 12.16 4.43 -15.41
N ASN A 72 12.67 3.88 -16.51
CA ASN A 72 13.96 3.18 -16.59
C ASN A 72 14.18 2.08 -15.54
N THR A 73 13.11 1.38 -15.17
CA THR A 73 13.23 0.18 -14.34
C THR A 73 13.94 -0.93 -15.10
N LEU A 74 14.54 -1.86 -14.36
CA LEU A 74 15.16 -3.04 -14.92
C LEU A 74 14.08 -4.08 -15.26
N ASN A 75 14.17 -4.62 -16.48
CA ASN A 75 13.28 -5.66 -17.02
C ASN A 75 11.77 -5.34 -16.85
N PRO A 76 11.28 -4.19 -17.37
CA PRO A 76 9.89 -3.80 -17.20
C PRO A 76 8.96 -4.81 -17.85
N ARG A 77 7.94 -5.23 -17.10
CA ARG A 77 6.91 -6.18 -17.53
C ARG A 77 5.53 -5.56 -17.42
N LYS A 78 4.62 -5.99 -18.28
CA LYS A 78 3.21 -5.60 -18.19
C LYS A 78 2.58 -6.17 -16.93
N ILE A 79 1.71 -5.40 -16.30
CA ILE A 79 0.89 -5.85 -15.19
C ILE A 79 -0.59 -5.51 -15.39
N PRO A 80 -1.50 -6.44 -15.05
CA PRO A 80 -2.92 -6.19 -15.13
C PRO A 80 -3.33 -5.19 -14.06
N TRP A 81 -4.25 -4.30 -14.42
CA TRP A 81 -4.91 -3.45 -13.45
C TRP A 81 -6.27 -4.02 -13.03
N THR A 82 -6.76 -3.52 -11.90
CA THR A 82 -8.02 -3.95 -11.28
C THR A 82 -9.17 -3.03 -11.65
N THR A 83 -8.95 -1.71 -11.58
CA THR A 83 -9.98 -0.72 -11.96
C THR A 83 -9.41 0.44 -12.74
N ALA A 84 -10.21 0.97 -13.67
CA ALA A 84 -10.02 2.27 -14.29
C ALA A 84 -11.25 3.14 -14.00
N ARG A 85 -11.06 4.29 -13.35
CA ARG A 85 -12.14 5.22 -12.99
C ARG A 85 -11.87 6.61 -13.58
N PRO A 86 -12.91 7.35 -14.00
CA PRO A 86 -12.75 8.75 -14.39
C PRO A 86 -12.17 9.58 -13.25
N ALA A 87 -11.18 10.42 -13.57
CA ALA A 87 -10.57 11.38 -12.65
C ALA A 87 -10.51 12.75 -13.34
N GLY A 88 -11.67 13.40 -13.50
CA GLY A 88 -11.79 14.59 -14.35
C GLY A 88 -11.64 14.22 -15.83
N GLY A 89 -10.69 14.86 -16.53
CA GLY A 89 -10.33 14.51 -17.91
C GLY A 89 -9.34 13.34 -18.03
N ASP A 90 -8.88 12.80 -16.90
CA ASP A 90 -7.87 11.76 -16.78
C ASP A 90 -8.48 10.43 -16.28
N LEU A 91 -7.64 9.40 -16.09
CA LEU A 91 -8.04 8.14 -15.46
C LEU A 91 -7.27 7.89 -14.17
N GLU A 92 -7.97 7.51 -13.10
CA GLU A 92 -7.37 6.84 -11.95
C GLU A 92 -7.34 5.33 -12.24
N ILE A 93 -6.15 4.77 -12.32
CA ILE A 93 -5.93 3.33 -12.47
C ILE A 93 -5.48 2.77 -11.13
N THR A 94 -6.11 1.68 -10.69
CA THR A 94 -5.76 0.95 -9.45
C THR A 94 -5.38 -0.48 -9.80
N TRP A 95 -4.33 -0.98 -9.15
CA TRP A 95 -3.83 -2.35 -9.31
C TRP A 95 -3.23 -2.86 -8.00
N VAL A 96 -2.96 -4.17 -7.94
CA VAL A 96 -2.25 -4.80 -6.83
C VAL A 96 -0.88 -5.24 -7.33
N SER A 97 0.17 -4.90 -6.59
CA SER A 97 1.56 -5.28 -6.93
C SER A 97 2.40 -5.43 -5.65
N GLY A 98 3.69 -5.77 -5.79
CA GLY A 98 4.64 -5.86 -4.70
C GLY A 98 5.14 -4.50 -4.19
N VAL A 99 5.99 -4.55 -3.17
CA VAL A 99 6.65 -3.37 -2.60
C VAL A 99 7.79 -2.87 -3.50
N GLU A 100 8.08 -1.56 -3.42
CA GLU A 100 9.28 -0.96 -3.99
C GLU A 100 10.51 -1.29 -3.12
N PRO A 101 11.73 -1.35 -3.70
CA PRO A 101 12.08 -1.04 -5.09
C PRO A 101 11.75 -2.16 -6.11
N CYS A 102 11.40 -3.36 -5.63
CA CYS A 102 11.24 -4.55 -6.46
C CYS A 102 10.14 -4.46 -7.54
N ASN A 103 9.05 -3.76 -7.24
CA ASN A 103 7.94 -3.57 -8.18
C ASN A 103 7.58 -2.07 -8.26
N SER A 104 8.46 -1.31 -8.90
CA SER A 104 8.28 0.12 -9.15
C SER A 104 7.53 0.33 -10.46
N LEU A 105 6.58 1.27 -10.49
CA LEU A 105 5.88 1.61 -11.73
C LEU A 105 6.86 2.27 -12.72
N ASP A 106 7.11 1.61 -13.84
CA ASP A 106 8.04 2.09 -14.87
C ASP A 106 7.40 3.20 -15.70
N ARG A 107 6.29 2.86 -16.36
CA ARG A 107 5.56 3.73 -17.26
C ARG A 107 4.11 3.29 -17.40
N VAL A 108 3.30 4.17 -17.97
CA VAL A 108 1.95 3.87 -18.40
C VAL A 108 1.82 4.24 -19.87
N ASP A 109 1.50 3.25 -20.70
CA ASP A 109 1.23 3.48 -22.12
C ASP A 109 -0.27 3.61 -22.34
N VAL A 110 -0.68 4.61 -23.13
CA VAL A 110 -2.06 4.83 -23.55
C VAL A 110 -2.13 4.77 -25.07
N ALA A 111 -2.88 3.81 -25.60
CA ALA A 111 -3.16 3.69 -27.02
C ALA A 111 -4.62 4.04 -27.30
N TYR A 112 -4.83 4.92 -28.27
CA TYR A 112 -6.15 5.38 -28.69
C TYR A 112 -6.56 4.70 -29.99
N ALA A 113 -7.73 4.09 -29.99
CA ALA A 113 -8.38 3.53 -31.17
C ALA A 113 -9.79 4.10 -31.31
N ALA A 114 -10.47 3.76 -32.42
CA ALA A 114 -11.83 4.23 -32.69
C ALA A 114 -12.85 3.75 -31.65
N ALA A 115 -12.71 2.50 -31.17
CA ALA A 115 -13.64 1.88 -30.22
C ALA A 115 -13.10 1.76 -28.80
N GLU A 116 -11.77 1.87 -28.62
CA GLU A 116 -11.12 1.53 -27.36
C GLU A 116 -9.99 2.51 -27.00
N VAL A 117 -9.77 2.67 -25.70
CA VAL A 117 -8.59 3.30 -25.12
C VAL A 117 -7.89 2.23 -24.29
N THR A 118 -6.73 1.77 -24.74
CA THR A 118 -5.97 0.73 -24.05
C THR A 118 -4.96 1.36 -23.12
N VAL A 119 -5.05 1.05 -21.82
CA VAL A 119 -4.09 1.49 -20.80
C VAL A 119 -3.25 0.30 -20.37
N THR A 120 -1.93 0.41 -20.51
CA THR A 120 -0.98 -0.64 -20.13
C THR A 120 -0.05 -0.13 -19.04
N LEU A 121 -0.07 -0.79 -17.88
CA LEU A 121 0.88 -0.54 -16.81
C LEU A 121 2.13 -1.40 -17.01
N TRP A 122 3.30 -0.81 -16.78
CA TRP A 122 4.58 -1.52 -16.77
C TRP A 122 5.28 -1.33 -15.44
N GLU A 123 5.84 -2.40 -14.89
CA GLU A 123 6.63 -2.34 -13.66
C GLU A 123 7.92 -3.14 -13.79
N GLY A 124 8.92 -2.75 -13.02
CA GLY A 124 10.20 -3.45 -12.89
C GLY A 124 10.87 -3.10 -11.57
N THR A 125 12.06 -3.66 -11.36
CA THR A 125 12.86 -3.29 -10.19
C THR A 125 13.69 -2.04 -10.48
N THR A 126 13.87 -1.18 -9.50
CA THR A 126 14.84 -0.06 -9.56
C THR A 126 16.19 -0.43 -8.95
N ASP A 127 16.29 -1.60 -8.32
CA ASP A 127 17.50 -2.09 -7.64
C ASP A 127 17.61 -3.61 -7.83
N GLU A 128 18.70 -4.06 -8.45
CA GLU A 128 18.93 -5.48 -8.73
C GLU A 128 19.33 -6.29 -7.47
N ASP A 129 19.84 -5.60 -6.45
CA ASP A 129 20.32 -6.21 -5.21
C ASP A 129 19.25 -6.21 -4.09
N ALA A 130 18.05 -5.68 -4.39
CA ALA A 130 16.98 -5.55 -3.41
C ALA A 130 16.45 -6.90 -2.93
N ILE A 131 16.19 -7.00 -1.62
CA ILE A 131 15.51 -8.15 -1.02
C ILE A 131 13.99 -7.98 -1.17
N CYS A 132 13.41 -8.74 -2.10
CA CYS A 132 12.00 -8.66 -2.45
C CYS A 132 11.14 -9.56 -1.57
N ILE A 133 10.40 -8.93 -0.64
CA ILE A 133 9.37 -9.61 0.14
C ILE A 133 8.04 -9.63 -0.62
N GLU A 134 7.35 -10.77 -0.54
CA GLU A 134 6.06 -10.97 -1.21
C GLU A 134 4.91 -10.35 -0.40
N ILE A 135 4.74 -9.03 -0.52
CA ILE A 135 3.62 -8.29 0.08
C ILE A 135 2.82 -7.61 -1.02
N ALA A 136 1.51 -7.87 -1.04
CA ALA A 136 0.58 -7.21 -1.95
C ALA A 136 0.20 -5.81 -1.43
N ILE A 137 0.45 -4.80 -2.23
CA ILE A 137 0.08 -3.40 -2.01
C ILE A 137 -0.92 -3.01 -3.09
N GLU A 138 -2.07 -2.47 -2.67
CA GLU A 138 -2.97 -1.78 -3.59
C GLU A 138 -2.37 -0.41 -3.92
N LYS A 139 -2.13 -0.17 -5.20
CA LYS A 139 -1.51 1.03 -5.74
C LYS A 139 -2.47 1.73 -6.68
N LYS A 140 -2.28 3.03 -6.86
CA LYS A 140 -3.00 3.82 -7.86
C LYS A 140 -2.13 4.85 -8.55
N THR A 141 -2.50 5.25 -9.75
CA THR A 141 -1.87 6.34 -10.48
C THR A 141 -2.90 7.14 -11.28
N ILE A 142 -2.61 8.41 -11.54
CA ILE A 142 -3.42 9.26 -12.41
C ILE A 142 -2.77 9.29 -13.79
N VAL A 143 -3.43 8.66 -14.76
CA VAL A 143 -3.02 8.58 -16.15
C VAL A 143 -3.55 9.79 -16.89
N LYS A 144 -2.63 10.67 -17.31
CA LYS A 144 -2.97 11.83 -18.13
C LYS A 144 -3.40 11.39 -19.51
N LEU A 145 -4.58 11.82 -19.94
CA LEU A 145 -5.09 11.53 -21.27
C LEU A 145 -4.80 12.70 -22.22
N THR A 146 -4.36 12.38 -23.44
CA THR A 146 -4.18 13.34 -24.53
C THR A 146 -5.41 13.48 -25.42
N GLU A 147 -6.35 12.53 -25.31
CA GLU A 147 -7.65 12.55 -25.98
C GLU A 147 -8.78 12.17 -25.01
N PRO A 148 -9.99 12.74 -25.17
CA PRO A 148 -11.13 12.40 -24.32
C PRO A 148 -11.62 10.97 -24.57
N VAL A 149 -11.91 10.18 -23.53
CA VAL A 149 -12.37 8.78 -23.71
C VAL A 149 -13.63 8.69 -24.58
N GLY A 150 -14.65 9.52 -24.34
CA GLY A 150 -15.92 9.48 -25.06
C GLY A 150 -16.66 8.16 -24.83
N ASP A 151 -17.26 7.61 -25.89
CA ASP A 151 -17.99 6.32 -25.85
C ASP A 151 -17.06 5.10 -25.96
N ARG A 152 -15.74 5.32 -26.00
CA ARG A 152 -14.75 4.25 -26.14
C ARG A 152 -14.68 3.40 -24.88
N LYS A 153 -14.44 2.10 -25.07
CA LYS A 153 -14.18 1.18 -23.97
C LYS A 153 -12.75 1.37 -23.44
N ILE A 154 -12.58 1.43 -22.13
CA ILE A 154 -11.24 1.38 -21.51
C ILE A 154 -10.83 -0.08 -21.36
N VAL A 155 -9.66 -0.44 -21.89
CA VAL A 155 -9.17 -1.83 -21.97
C VAL A 155 -7.80 -1.97 -21.29
N ASP A 156 -7.61 -3.10 -20.61
CA ASP A 156 -6.34 -3.46 -19.95
C ASP A 156 -5.37 -4.05 -20.97
N GLY A 157 -4.26 -3.37 -21.24
CA GLY A 157 -3.27 -3.82 -22.23
C GLY A 157 -2.35 -4.95 -21.76
N ALA A 158 -2.51 -5.42 -20.53
CA ALA A 158 -1.84 -6.61 -20.00
C ALA A 158 -2.72 -7.88 -20.01
N LYS A 159 -3.98 -7.78 -20.44
CA LYS A 159 -4.92 -8.90 -20.58
C LYS A 159 -5.15 -9.32 -22.02
#